data_AF-A0A961V8K2-F1
#
_entry.id   AF-A0A961V8K2-F1
#
_cell.length_a   1.000
_cell.length_b   1.000
_cell.length_c   1.000
_cell.angle_alpha   90.00
_cell.angle_beta   90.00
_cell.angle_gamma   90.00
#
_symmetry.space_group_name_H-M   'P 1'
#
loop_
_entity.id
_entity.type
_entity.pdbx_description
1 polymer ?
#
loop_
_entity_poly.entity_id
_entity_poly.type
_entity_poly.pdbx_seq_one_letter_code
_entity_poly.pdbx_strand_id
1 'polypeptide(L)'
;MAETIILAQSSEHTSEAATAAEHGAAAAGHAADAAGHAAEAAGHGTFPPFDPSTYPSQLLWLVITFGVFYYLMSKMIIPRIGGIIEDRRDRIANDLAEAERLKNETDAAIASYEQALAEARQKAHAIAQETREKFTAEIEAKRAEIDADLAEKAAAAEKRIGEVRAAAMADVGAIAGDAAEAIVAKLAGPATRDAIDAAVKSALDR
;
A
#
# COMPACT_ATOMS: atom_id res chain seq x y z
N MET A 1 -29.15 5.76 -28.37
CA MET A 1 -27.90 6.55 -28.38
C MET A 1 -26.82 5.65 -27.81
N ALA A 2 -25.87 5.07 -28.53
CA ALA A 2 -25.46 5.08 -29.93
C ALA A 2 -25.31 3.58 -30.35
N GLU A 3 -25.75 3.17 -31.55
CA GLU A 3 -24.89 2.87 -32.72
C GLU A 3 -23.95 1.66 -32.53
N THR A 4 -23.68 0.77 -33.48
CA THR A 4 -24.10 0.57 -34.88
C THR A 4 -23.34 -0.68 -35.35
N ILE A 5 -24.09 -1.65 -35.91
CA ILE A 5 -23.85 -2.37 -37.18
C ILE A 5 -22.47 -3.03 -37.42
N ILE A 6 -22.53 -4.32 -37.77
CA ILE A 6 -22.01 -5.00 -38.99
C ILE A 6 -21.43 -6.36 -38.56
N LEU A 7 -21.61 -7.49 -39.24
CA LEU A 7 -22.53 -8.06 -40.25
C LEU A 7 -21.88 -9.41 -40.60
N ALA A 8 -22.67 -10.38 -41.03
CA ALA A 8 -22.28 -11.48 -41.93
C ALA A 8 -21.31 -12.52 -41.35
N GLN A 9 -21.80 -13.73 -41.06
CA GLN A 9 -21.96 -14.83 -42.03
C GLN A 9 -20.63 -15.45 -42.49
N SER A 10 -20.68 -16.78 -42.63
CA SER A 10 -19.82 -17.62 -43.47
C SER A 10 -18.60 -18.24 -42.77
N SER A 11 -18.82 -19.43 -42.22
CA SER A 11 -17.82 -20.48 -42.30
C SER A 11 -18.47 -21.79 -42.77
N GLU A 12 -19.23 -21.73 -43.86
CA GLU A 12 -19.38 -22.84 -44.78
C GLU A 12 -19.44 -22.28 -46.20
N HIS A 13 -18.30 -22.32 -46.88
CA HIS A 13 -18.26 -22.47 -48.33
C HIS A 13 -16.99 -23.22 -48.73
N THR A 14 -17.17 -24.53 -48.86
CA THR A 14 -16.84 -25.31 -50.05
C THR A 14 -16.37 -24.52 -51.28
N SER A 15 -15.22 -24.95 -51.83
CA SER A 15 -15.01 -25.29 -53.25
C SER A 15 -13.63 -25.96 -53.31
N GLU A 16 -13.51 -27.27 -53.53
CA GLU A 16 -13.82 -28.00 -54.75
C GLU A 16 -13.07 -27.46 -55.99
N ALA A 17 -12.47 -28.43 -56.68
CA ALA A 17 -12.03 -28.43 -58.07
C ALA A 17 -10.63 -27.86 -58.38
N ALA A 18 -9.76 -28.79 -58.81
CA ALA A 18 -9.28 -28.91 -60.20
C ALA A 18 -7.78 -29.18 -60.20
N THR A 19 -7.36 -30.45 -60.29
CA THR A 19 -7.08 -31.16 -61.56
C THR A 19 -6.13 -30.41 -62.50
N ALA A 20 -4.95 -31.03 -62.65
CA ALA A 20 -4.26 -31.25 -63.91
C ALA A 20 -3.95 -30.03 -64.79
N ALA A 21 -2.65 -29.74 -64.87
CA ALA A 21 -2.02 -29.41 -66.14
C ALA A 21 -0.65 -30.09 -66.19
N GLU A 22 -0.63 -31.27 -66.81
CA GLU A 22 0.50 -31.72 -67.62
C GLU A 22 0.80 -30.71 -68.73
N HIS A 23 1.93 -30.96 -69.40
CA HIS A 23 2.49 -30.39 -70.63
C HIS A 23 3.74 -29.54 -70.33
N GLY A 24 4.94 -29.89 -70.81
CA GLY A 24 5.27 -30.82 -71.88
C GLY A 24 6.23 -30.15 -72.84
N ALA A 25 7.37 -30.81 -73.04
CA ALA A 25 8.21 -30.80 -74.25
C ALA A 25 8.92 -29.49 -74.67
N ALA A 26 10.26 -29.55 -74.68
CA ALA A 26 11.10 -29.47 -75.88
C ALA A 26 12.57 -29.63 -75.44
N ALA A 27 13.22 -30.76 -75.64
CA ALA A 27 13.90 -31.17 -76.87
C ALA A 27 15.10 -30.27 -77.25
N ALA A 28 16.30 -30.69 -76.85
CA ALA A 28 17.59 -30.56 -77.54
C ALA A 28 18.61 -31.33 -76.67
N GLY A 29 19.13 -32.50 -77.04
CA GLY A 29 19.77 -32.80 -78.30
C GLY A 29 21.23 -32.36 -78.24
N HIS A 30 22.11 -33.19 -77.66
CA HIS A 30 23.56 -33.33 -77.86
C HIS A 30 23.88 -34.72 -77.26
N ALA A 31 24.06 -35.83 -78.00
CA ALA A 31 24.90 -36.08 -79.17
C ALA A 31 26.35 -35.61 -78.96
N ALA A 32 27.27 -36.58 -79.08
CA ALA A 32 28.72 -36.55 -78.86
C ALA A 32 29.14 -36.57 -77.38
N ASP A 33 29.96 -37.50 -76.88
CA ASP A 33 31.07 -38.15 -77.56
C ASP A 33 31.26 -39.58 -77.03
N ALA A 34 31.03 -40.56 -77.89
CA ALA A 34 31.49 -41.92 -77.70
C ALA A 34 32.90 -42.02 -78.33
N ALA A 35 33.90 -41.57 -77.61
CA ALA A 35 35.30 -41.92 -77.80
C ALA A 35 35.98 -41.75 -76.43
N GLY A 36 36.67 -42.72 -75.86
CA GLY A 36 36.98 -44.08 -76.24
C GLY A 36 38.05 -44.50 -75.26
N HIS A 37 37.89 -45.65 -74.61
CA HIS A 37 39.05 -46.37 -74.10
C HIS A 37 38.83 -47.84 -74.37
N ALA A 38 39.47 -48.28 -75.44
CA ALA A 38 39.78 -49.67 -75.70
C ALA A 38 40.73 -50.17 -74.59
N ALA A 39 40.41 -51.33 -74.03
CA ALA A 39 41.39 -52.30 -73.59
C ALA A 39 40.74 -53.69 -73.64
N GLU A 40 41.33 -54.53 -74.48
CA GLU A 40 40.97 -55.92 -74.72
C GLU A 40 41.60 -56.85 -73.66
N ALA A 41 40.95 -58.03 -73.53
CA ALA A 41 41.46 -59.31 -73.00
C ALA A 41 41.37 -59.61 -71.48
N ALA A 42 40.27 -60.30 -71.16
CA ALA A 42 40.22 -61.64 -70.57
C ALA A 42 40.49 -61.84 -69.06
N GLY A 43 39.39 -62.17 -68.34
CA GLY A 43 39.44 -62.96 -67.10
C GLY A 43 38.37 -62.58 -66.08
N HIS A 44 37.30 -63.37 -65.98
CA HIS A 44 36.22 -63.30 -64.98
C HIS A 44 35.46 -61.95 -64.88
N GLY A 45 34.28 -61.90 -65.50
CA GLY A 45 33.37 -60.75 -65.46
C GLY A 45 32.93 -60.41 -64.04
N THR A 46 33.55 -59.39 -63.47
CA THR A 46 33.02 -58.68 -62.30
C THR A 46 31.92 -57.76 -62.82
N PHE A 47 30.74 -57.81 -62.20
CA PHE A 47 29.59 -56.97 -62.54
C PHE A 47 30.06 -55.50 -62.61
N PRO A 48 29.81 -54.75 -63.71
CA PRO A 48 30.39 -53.41 -63.93
C PRO A 48 30.28 -52.41 -62.74
N PRO A 49 29.25 -52.46 -61.87
CA PRO A 49 29.16 -51.68 -60.62
C PRO A 49 30.13 -52.05 -59.49
N PHE A 50 30.81 -53.20 -59.57
CA PHE A 50 31.70 -53.73 -58.51
C PHE A 50 33.16 -53.86 -58.98
N ASP A 51 33.60 -53.03 -59.91
CA ASP A 51 35.00 -52.96 -60.31
C ASP A 51 35.85 -52.22 -59.24
N PRO A 52 36.74 -52.92 -58.51
CA PRO A 52 37.51 -52.36 -57.41
C PRO A 52 38.54 -51.31 -57.85
N SER A 53 38.83 -51.18 -59.15
CA SER A 53 39.73 -50.15 -59.67
C SER A 53 39.17 -48.71 -59.52
N THR A 54 37.85 -48.56 -59.39
CA THR A 54 37.17 -47.26 -59.28
C THR A 54 36.98 -46.78 -57.82
N TYR A 55 37.02 -47.71 -56.84
CA TYR A 55 36.82 -47.39 -55.43
C TYR A 55 37.83 -46.39 -54.83
N PRO A 56 39.14 -46.43 -55.15
CA PRO A 56 40.08 -45.46 -54.61
C PRO A 56 39.73 -44.01 -54.98
N SER A 57 39.27 -43.78 -56.22
CA SER A 57 38.85 -42.44 -56.68
C SER A 57 37.56 -41.99 -55.99
N GLN A 58 36.58 -42.89 -55.85
CA GLN A 58 35.33 -42.60 -55.15
C GLN A 58 35.57 -42.31 -53.65
N LEU A 59 36.46 -43.07 -53.00
CA LEU A 59 36.85 -42.84 -51.61
C LEU A 59 37.62 -41.53 -51.44
N LEU A 60 38.51 -41.19 -52.38
CA LEU A 60 39.22 -39.90 -52.36
C LEU A 60 38.21 -38.74 -52.41
N TRP A 61 37.25 -38.78 -53.33
CA TRP A 61 36.26 -37.72 -53.45
C TRP A 61 35.26 -37.69 -52.29
N LEU A 62 34.90 -38.86 -51.75
CA LEU A 62 34.12 -38.96 -50.51
C LEU A 62 34.84 -38.28 -49.35
N VAL A 63 36.13 -38.54 -49.16
CA VAL A 63 36.93 -37.92 -48.09
C VAL A 63 37.05 -36.41 -48.30
N ILE A 64 37.25 -35.94 -49.54
CA ILE A 64 37.32 -34.51 -49.83
C ILE A 64 35.98 -33.82 -49.53
N THR A 65 34.88 -34.33 -50.06
CA THR A 65 33.54 -33.74 -49.87
C THR A 65 33.08 -33.82 -48.42
N PHE A 66 33.27 -34.97 -47.77
CA PHE A 66 32.97 -35.16 -46.35
C PHE A 66 33.85 -34.28 -45.46
N GLY A 67 35.14 -34.12 -45.79
CA GLY A 67 36.07 -33.26 -45.08
C GLY A 67 35.66 -31.78 -45.16
N VAL A 68 35.29 -31.30 -46.34
CA VAL A 68 34.79 -29.92 -46.52
C VAL A 68 33.47 -29.72 -45.76
N PHE A 69 32.54 -30.67 -45.84
CA PHE A 69 31.28 -30.61 -45.10
C PHE A 69 31.50 -30.63 -43.59
N TYR A 70 32.37 -31.52 -43.10
CA TYR A 70 32.75 -31.62 -41.68
C TYR A 70 33.37 -30.30 -41.19
N TYR A 71 34.28 -29.72 -41.97
CA TYR A 71 34.88 -28.43 -41.65
C TYR A 71 33.83 -27.32 -41.54
N LEU A 72 32.87 -27.27 -42.47
CA LEU A 72 31.78 -26.30 -42.45
C LEU A 72 30.86 -26.50 -41.23
N MET A 73 30.47 -27.74 -40.92
CA MET A 73 29.68 -28.06 -39.74
C MET A 73 30.39 -27.66 -38.44
N SER A 74 31.66 -28.03 -38.31
CA SER A 74 32.49 -27.78 -37.14
C SER A 74 32.72 -26.29 -36.90
N LYS A 75 33.03 -25.54 -37.97
CA LYS A 75 33.43 -24.12 -37.86
C LYS A 75 32.26 -23.14 -37.90
N MET A 76 31.14 -23.50 -38.52
CA MET A 76 30.02 -22.56 -38.76
C MET A 76 28.76 -22.90 -37.97
N ILE A 77 28.36 -24.18 -37.98
CA ILE A 77 27.02 -24.57 -37.49
C ILE A 77 27.04 -24.81 -35.98
N ILE A 78 28.04 -25.55 -35.48
CA ILE A 78 28.21 -25.78 -34.03
C ILE A 78 28.35 -24.46 -33.25
N PRO A 79 29.21 -23.49 -33.62
CA PRO A 79 29.31 -22.24 -32.86
C PRO A 79 28.04 -21.39 -32.91
N ARG A 80 27.28 -21.42 -34.01
CA ARG A 80 26.00 -20.69 -34.09
C ARG A 80 24.93 -21.26 -33.17
N ILE A 81 24.81 -22.59 -33.09
CA ILE A 81 23.87 -23.23 -32.17
C ILE A 81 24.30 -23.01 -30.72
N GLY A 82 25.60 -23.08 -30.44
CA GLY A 82 26.17 -22.75 -29.13
C GLY A 82 25.82 -21.33 -28.68
N GLY A 83 25.99 -20.34 -29.56
CA GLY A 83 25.64 -18.94 -29.28
C GLY A 83 24.16 -18.76 -28.90
N ILE A 84 23.23 -19.37 -29.65
CA ILE A 84 21.78 -19.24 -29.37
C ILE A 84 21.41 -19.85 -28.00
N ILE A 85 22.04 -20.96 -27.62
CA ILE A 85 21.79 -21.60 -26.32
C ILE A 85 22.31 -20.70 -25.19
N GLU A 86 23.50 -20.11 -25.38
CA GLU A 86 24.08 -19.21 -24.38
C GLU A 86 23.26 -17.92 -24.26
N ASP A 87 22.87 -17.28 -25.38
CA ASP A 87 22.01 -16.09 -25.37
C ASP A 87 20.70 -16.33 -24.60
N ARG A 88 20.10 -17.51 -24.77
CA ARG A 88 18.89 -17.89 -24.03
C ARG A 88 19.17 -18.10 -22.54
N ARG A 89 20.28 -18.74 -22.18
CA ARG A 89 20.68 -18.95 -20.79
C ARG A 89 20.97 -17.63 -20.11
N ASP A 90 21.72 -16.74 -20.75
CA ASP A 90 22.04 -15.41 -20.27
C ASP A 90 20.78 -14.58 -20.07
N ARG A 91 19.85 -14.62 -21.04
CA ARG A 91 18.57 -13.93 -20.89
C ARG A 91 17.75 -14.47 -19.70
N ILE A 92 17.65 -15.79 -19.55
CA ILE A 92 16.93 -16.40 -18.41
C ILE A 92 17.61 -16.05 -17.09
N ALA A 93 18.95 -16.10 -17.03
CA ALA A 93 19.71 -15.75 -15.84
C ALA A 93 19.51 -14.28 -15.45
N ASN A 94 19.54 -13.37 -16.44
CA ASN A 94 19.28 -11.96 -16.23
C ASN A 94 17.83 -11.70 -15.79
N ASP A 95 16.85 -12.33 -16.44
CA ASP A 95 15.44 -12.21 -16.07
C ASP A 95 15.18 -12.73 -14.66
N LEU A 96 15.84 -13.84 -14.26
CA LEU A 96 15.74 -14.40 -12.91
C LEU A 96 16.42 -13.49 -11.87
N ALA A 97 17.63 -12.99 -12.15
CA ALA A 97 18.33 -12.06 -11.27
C ALA A 97 17.54 -10.77 -11.05
N GLU A 98 16.92 -10.25 -12.12
CA GLU A 98 16.07 -9.06 -12.03
C GLU A 98 14.78 -9.34 -11.25
N ALA A 99 14.16 -10.51 -11.46
CA ALA A 99 12.99 -10.93 -10.66
C ALA A 99 13.34 -11.07 -9.18
N GLU A 100 14.49 -11.64 -8.84
CA GLU A 100 14.98 -11.74 -7.46
C GLU A 100 15.27 -10.37 -6.85
N ARG A 101 15.89 -9.45 -7.62
CA ARG A 101 16.13 -8.07 -7.19
C ARG A 101 14.82 -7.35 -6.88
N LEU A 102 13.85 -7.41 -7.79
CA LEU A 102 12.53 -6.79 -7.62
C LEU A 102 11.76 -7.39 -6.45
N LYS A 103 11.85 -8.71 -6.25
CA LYS A 103 11.27 -9.38 -5.09
C LYS A 103 11.89 -8.87 -3.79
N ASN A 104 13.22 -8.83 -3.71
CA ASN A 104 13.92 -8.35 -2.51
C ASN A 104 13.61 -6.88 -2.21
N GLU A 105 13.50 -6.03 -3.24
CA GLU A 105 13.10 -4.63 -3.09
C GLU A 105 11.65 -4.50 -2.60
N THR A 106 10.75 -5.34 -3.10
CA THR A 106 9.36 -5.38 -2.64
C THR A 106 9.26 -5.85 -1.19
N ASP A 107 9.96 -6.93 -0.84
CA ASP A 107 10.00 -7.46 0.54
C ASP A 107 10.58 -6.40 1.51
N ALA A 108 11.63 -5.68 1.11
CA ALA A 108 12.20 -4.59 1.89
C ALA A 108 11.24 -3.39 2.02
N ALA A 109 10.53 -3.03 0.95
CA ALA A 109 9.53 -1.97 0.97
C ALA A 109 8.33 -2.33 1.86
N ILE A 110 7.86 -3.58 1.82
CA ILE A 110 6.80 -4.09 2.71
C ILE A 110 7.26 -4.02 4.17
N ALA A 111 8.47 -4.51 4.48
CA ALA A 111 9.00 -4.46 5.84
C ALA A 111 9.10 -3.02 6.38
N SER A 112 9.62 -2.09 5.56
CA SER A 112 9.69 -0.66 5.88
C SER A 112 8.30 -0.05 6.11
N TYR A 113 7.33 -0.38 5.24
CA TYR A 113 5.96 0.11 5.36
C TYR A 113 5.27 -0.42 6.63
N GLU A 114 5.42 -1.71 6.94
CA GLU A 114 4.87 -2.32 8.14
C GLU A 114 5.50 -1.72 9.41
N GLN A 115 6.81 -1.49 9.41
CA GLN A 115 7.51 -0.81 10.49
C GLN A 115 6.98 0.63 10.68
N ALA A 116 6.88 1.41 9.59
CA ALA A 116 6.37 2.77 9.63
C ALA A 116 4.93 2.82 10.16
N LEU A 117 4.09 1.84 9.78
CA LEU A 117 2.72 1.72 10.27
C LEU A 117 2.67 1.36 11.76
N ALA A 118 3.54 0.46 12.22
CA ALA A 118 3.66 0.10 13.63
C ALA A 118 4.11 1.31 14.48
N GLU A 119 5.14 2.02 14.03
CA GLU A 119 5.62 3.24 14.68
C GLU A 119 4.55 4.35 14.71
N ALA A 120 3.82 4.55 13.62
CA ALA A 120 2.74 5.53 13.55
C ALA A 120 1.61 5.20 14.55
N ARG A 121 1.22 3.92 14.66
CA ARG A 121 0.24 3.46 15.66
C ARG A 121 0.75 3.68 17.09
N GLN A 122 2.01 3.33 17.36
CA GLN A 122 2.62 3.57 18.67
C GLN A 122 2.65 5.06 19.02
N LYS A 123 3.07 5.92 18.10
CA LYS A 123 3.06 7.38 18.28
C LYS A 123 1.65 7.92 18.52
N ALA A 124 0.65 7.45 17.77
CA ALA A 124 -0.73 7.84 17.98
C ALA A 124 -1.25 7.45 19.37
N HIS A 125 -0.95 6.23 19.82
CA HIS A 125 -1.29 5.78 21.18
C HIS A 125 -0.58 6.60 22.26
N ALA A 126 0.71 6.88 22.09
CA ALA A 126 1.48 7.70 23.03
C ALA A 126 0.92 9.13 23.12
N ILE A 127 0.65 9.78 21.98
CA ILE A 127 0.04 11.11 21.95
C ILE A 127 -1.34 11.09 22.61
N ALA A 128 -2.16 10.07 22.35
CA ALA A 128 -3.49 9.97 22.95
C ALA A 128 -3.41 9.79 24.48
N GLN A 129 -2.45 9.02 24.99
CA GLN A 129 -2.21 8.87 26.42
C GLN A 129 -1.70 10.17 27.06
N GLU A 130 -0.66 10.76 26.50
CA GLU A 130 -0.08 12.02 26.97
C GLU A 130 -1.13 13.15 26.99
N THR A 131 -1.95 13.24 25.95
CA THR A 131 -3.02 14.24 25.85
C THR A 131 -4.09 14.01 26.91
N ARG A 132 -4.48 12.76 27.19
CA ARG A 132 -5.44 12.44 28.26
C ARG A 132 -4.87 12.83 29.62
N GLU A 133 -3.61 12.47 29.90
CA GLU A 133 -2.95 12.81 31.15
C GLU A 133 -2.85 14.32 31.37
N LYS A 134 -2.44 15.07 30.33
CA LYS A 134 -2.41 16.53 30.36
C LYS A 134 -3.78 17.14 30.61
N PHE A 135 -4.80 16.71 29.88
CA PHE A 135 -6.16 17.23 30.08
C PHE A 135 -6.72 16.87 31.46
N THR A 136 -6.48 15.67 31.97
CA THR A 136 -6.88 15.31 33.32
C THR A 136 -6.19 16.21 34.34
N ALA A 137 -4.88 16.45 34.21
CA ALA A 137 -4.15 17.36 35.09
C ALA A 137 -4.68 18.81 35.02
N GLU A 138 -4.95 19.33 33.82
CA GLU A 138 -5.52 20.67 33.63
C GLU A 138 -6.93 20.79 34.20
N ILE A 139 -7.78 19.78 34.01
CA ILE A 139 -9.13 19.75 34.56
C ILE A 139 -9.09 19.75 36.09
N GLU A 140 -8.23 18.92 36.70
CA GLU A 140 -8.10 18.89 38.16
C GLU A 140 -7.55 20.21 38.72
N ALA A 141 -6.57 20.83 38.04
CA ALA A 141 -6.07 22.14 38.43
C ALA A 141 -7.15 23.23 38.34
N LYS A 142 -7.94 23.24 37.26
CA LYS A 142 -9.04 24.19 37.07
C LYS A 142 -10.18 23.97 38.05
N ARG A 143 -10.49 22.72 38.39
CA ARG A 143 -11.46 22.39 39.46
C ARG A 143 -11.00 22.93 40.79
N ALA A 144 -9.75 22.69 41.18
CA ALA A 144 -9.20 23.20 42.43
C ALA A 144 -9.21 24.75 42.49
N GLU A 145 -8.91 25.43 41.39
CA GLU A 145 -9.00 26.89 41.28
C GLU A 145 -10.44 27.39 41.46
N ILE A 146 -11.41 26.77 40.77
CA ILE A 146 -12.83 27.12 40.88
C ILE A 146 -13.37 26.84 42.28
N ASP A 147 -13.01 25.70 42.87
CA ASP A 147 -13.45 25.33 44.22
C ASP A 147 -12.91 26.33 45.26
N ALA A 148 -11.68 26.81 45.10
CA ALA A 148 -11.11 27.85 45.95
C ALA A 148 -11.83 29.21 45.81
N ASP A 149 -12.10 29.65 44.58
CA ASP A 149 -12.86 30.88 44.30
C ASP A 149 -14.30 30.80 44.83
N LEU A 150 -14.95 29.64 44.68
CA LEU A 150 -16.28 29.39 45.25
C LEU A 150 -16.27 29.42 46.78
N ALA A 151 -15.25 28.83 47.42
CA ALA A 151 -15.11 28.88 48.87
C ALA A 151 -14.91 30.31 49.39
N GLU A 152 -14.10 31.13 48.70
CA GLU A 152 -13.91 32.53 49.05
C GLU A 152 -15.23 33.33 48.91
N LYS A 153 -15.94 33.16 47.79
CA LYS A 153 -17.23 33.80 47.56
C LYS A 153 -18.29 33.39 48.58
N ALA A 154 -18.33 32.11 48.95
CA ALA A 154 -19.22 31.61 49.98
C ALA A 154 -18.91 32.25 51.34
N ALA A 155 -17.64 32.28 51.76
CA ALA A 155 -17.24 32.92 53.01
C ALA A 155 -17.54 34.42 53.04
N ALA A 156 -17.33 35.14 51.93
CA ALA A 156 -17.67 36.56 51.81
C ALA A 156 -19.19 36.79 51.89
N ALA A 157 -19.99 35.94 51.24
CA ALA A 157 -21.44 36.00 51.32
C ALA A 157 -21.96 35.72 52.73
N GLU A 158 -21.43 34.69 53.40
CA GLU A 158 -21.76 34.37 54.80
C GLU A 158 -21.46 35.53 55.74
N LYS A 159 -20.29 36.17 55.59
CA LYS A 159 -19.92 37.36 56.36
C LYS A 159 -20.91 38.51 56.13
N ARG A 160 -21.25 38.80 54.87
CA ARG A 160 -22.21 39.86 54.52
C ARG A 160 -23.61 39.57 55.06
N ILE A 161 -24.06 38.32 55.00
CA ILE A 161 -25.33 37.89 55.60
C ILE A 161 -25.29 38.10 57.12
N GLY A 162 -24.18 37.76 57.78
CA GLY A 162 -23.98 38.00 59.21
C GLY A 162 -24.06 39.48 59.58
N GLU A 163 -23.38 40.35 58.83
CA GLU A 163 -23.41 41.81 59.02
C GLU A 163 -24.83 42.38 58.82
N VAL A 164 -25.51 42.00 57.73
CA VAL A 164 -26.89 42.45 57.46
C VAL A 164 -27.85 41.96 58.54
N ARG A 165 -27.70 40.71 59.01
CA ARG A 165 -28.50 40.16 60.10
C ARG A 165 -28.28 40.94 61.39
N ALA A 166 -27.03 41.24 61.74
CA ALA A 166 -26.70 41.99 62.95
C ALA A 166 -27.29 43.42 62.89
N ALA A 167 -27.16 44.10 61.75
CA ALA A 167 -27.75 45.42 61.53
C ALA A 167 -29.29 45.37 61.64
N ALA A 168 -29.94 44.42 60.96
CA ALA A 168 -31.39 44.28 61.02
C ALA A 168 -31.90 43.99 62.45
N MET A 169 -31.19 43.18 63.23
CA MET A 169 -31.55 42.94 64.63
C MET A 169 -31.36 44.18 65.51
N ALA A 170 -30.33 44.99 65.25
CA ALA A 170 -30.12 46.26 65.95
C ALA A 170 -31.23 47.27 65.63
N ASP A 171 -31.62 47.40 64.35
CA ASP A 171 -32.71 48.27 63.91
C ASP A 171 -34.05 47.86 64.54
N VAL A 172 -34.35 46.56 64.61
CA VAL A 172 -35.54 46.05 65.31
C VAL A 172 -35.51 46.40 66.80
N GLY A 173 -34.35 46.28 67.46
CA GLY A 173 -34.18 46.68 68.85
C GLY A 173 -34.44 48.17 69.07
N ALA A 174 -33.92 49.03 68.19
CA ALA A 174 -34.14 50.47 68.24
C ALA A 174 -35.62 50.83 68.04
N ILE A 175 -36.28 50.27 67.01
CA ILE A 175 -37.71 50.49 66.74
C ILE A 175 -38.57 50.01 67.91
N ALA A 176 -38.24 48.85 68.50
CA ALA A 176 -38.95 48.34 69.66
C ALA A 176 -38.77 49.24 70.90
N GLY A 177 -37.57 49.79 71.13
CA GLY A 177 -37.29 50.77 72.17
C GLY A 177 -38.10 52.05 71.99
N ASP A 178 -38.06 52.66 70.80
CA ASP A 178 -38.82 53.86 70.49
C ASP A 178 -40.34 53.64 70.61
N ALA A 179 -40.85 52.48 70.17
CA ALA A 179 -42.26 52.12 70.32
C ALA A 179 -42.65 51.91 71.79
N ALA A 180 -41.81 51.24 72.58
CA ALA A 180 -42.04 51.04 74.01
C ALA A 180 -42.02 52.37 74.78
N GLU A 181 -41.09 53.28 74.47
CA GLU A 181 -41.05 54.63 75.03
C GLU A 181 -42.32 55.41 74.73
N ALA A 182 -42.79 55.39 73.48
CA ALA A 182 -44.03 56.04 73.09
C ALA A 182 -45.27 55.49 73.84
N ILE A 183 -45.33 54.18 74.05
CA ILE A 183 -46.41 53.52 74.80
C ILE A 183 -46.33 53.89 76.30
N VAL A 184 -45.16 53.80 76.93
CA VAL A 184 -44.96 54.10 78.36
C VAL A 184 -45.27 55.56 78.66
N ALA A 185 -44.84 56.49 77.81
CA ALA A 185 -45.15 57.91 77.93
C ALA A 185 -46.65 58.20 77.90
N LYS A 186 -47.45 57.38 77.19
CA LYS A 186 -48.92 57.53 77.11
C LYS A 186 -49.68 56.86 78.26
N LEU A 187 -49.13 55.83 78.91
CA LEU A 187 -49.85 55.00 79.89
C LEU A 187 -49.35 55.10 81.34
N ALA A 188 -48.05 55.29 81.59
CA ALA A 188 -47.46 55.07 82.92
C ALA A 188 -46.69 56.29 83.50
N GLY A 189 -46.51 57.37 82.74
CA GLY A 189 -45.75 58.57 83.17
C GLY A 189 -44.26 58.53 82.79
N PRO A 190 -43.45 59.55 83.15
CA PRO A 190 -42.07 59.66 82.68
C PRO A 190 -41.20 58.54 83.27
N ALA A 191 -40.67 57.68 82.39
CA ALA A 191 -39.69 56.65 82.71
C ALA A 191 -38.33 57.00 82.09
N THR A 192 -37.24 56.50 82.68
CA THR A 192 -35.88 56.69 82.15
C THR A 192 -35.62 55.77 80.97
N ARG A 193 -35.03 56.31 79.89
CA ARG A 193 -34.73 55.59 78.64
C ARG A 193 -33.89 54.33 78.87
N ASP A 194 -32.93 54.39 79.78
CA ASP A 194 -32.09 53.25 80.17
C ASP A 194 -32.89 52.04 80.74
N ALA A 195 -33.99 52.29 81.45
CA ALA A 195 -34.82 51.22 82.00
C ALA A 195 -35.69 50.54 80.93
N ILE A 196 -36.10 51.30 79.92
CA ILE A 196 -36.88 50.81 78.77
C ILE A 196 -35.98 49.97 77.87
N ASP A 197 -34.77 50.45 77.56
CA ASP A 197 -33.79 49.72 76.75
C ASP A 197 -33.37 48.41 77.42
N ALA A 198 -33.17 48.40 78.74
CA ALA A 198 -32.87 47.17 79.49
C ALA A 198 -34.02 46.16 79.46
N ALA A 199 -35.28 46.61 79.54
CA ALA A 199 -36.46 45.74 79.49
C ALA A 199 -36.71 45.18 78.08
N VAL A 200 -36.55 45.99 77.03
CA VAL A 200 -36.66 45.56 75.63
C VAL A 200 -35.57 44.55 75.28
N LYS A 201 -34.33 44.78 75.74
CA LYS A 201 -33.23 43.83 75.55
C LYS A 201 -33.50 42.49 76.23
N SER A 202 -33.97 42.50 77.48
CA SER A 202 -34.37 41.27 78.18
C SER A 202 -35.55 40.53 77.51
N ALA A 203 -36.40 41.23 76.76
CA ALA A 203 -37.51 40.62 76.02
C ALA A 203 -37.08 40.04 74.67
N LEU A 204 -36.07 40.63 74.01
CA LEU A 204 -35.48 40.14 72.77
C LEU A 204 -34.56 38.92 72.99
N ASP A 205 -33.93 38.82 74.16
CA ASP A 205 -33.04 37.70 74.52
C ASP A 205 -33.78 36.45 75.06
N ARG A 206 -35.11 36.51 75.23
CA ARG A 206 -35.95 35.41 75.75
C ARG A 206 -36.58 34.61 74.62
#